data_AF-A0AFP8-F1
#
_entry.id   AF-A0AFP8-F1
#
_cell.length_a   1.000
_cell.length_b   1.000
_cell.length_c   1.000
_cell.angle_alpha   90.00
_cell.angle_beta   90.00
_cell.angle_gamma   90.00
#
_symmetry.space_group_name_H-M   'P 1'
#
loop_
_entity.id
_entity.type
_entity.pdbx_description
1 polymer ?
#
loop_
_entity_poly.entity_id
_entity_poly.type
_entity_poly.pdbx_seq_one_letter_code
_entity_poly.pdbx_strand_id
1 'polypeptide(L)'
;MKKLNYFSVGFDYDEEKNPIMSFDSQSHCISEMYSGAFKPMVTKETSCIDINCIPTGKKVDKSHHLYAIYRVYFENKLFDLNKFNDENDSEKKKIILELLHIGAIEACRNLGLDKARFIEAYEKVKELDYQNNYYYKKSKSSPNRK
;
A
#
# COMPACT_ATOMS: atom_id res chain seq x y z
N MET A 1 -1.88 20.48 10.07
CA MET A 1 -2.09 20.11 8.65
C MET A 1 -0.95 19.21 8.22
N LYS A 2 -1.26 18.12 7.52
CA LYS A 2 -0.29 17.12 7.03
C LYS A 2 -0.51 16.90 5.54
N LYS A 3 0.56 16.54 4.83
CA LYS A 3 0.50 16.19 3.40
C LYS A 3 0.36 14.67 3.31
N LEU A 4 -0.79 14.19 2.85
CA LEU A 4 -1.00 12.78 2.52
C LEU A 4 -0.34 12.50 1.17
N ASN A 5 0.67 11.64 1.18
CA ASN A 5 1.44 11.27 0.00
C ASN A 5 2.04 9.86 0.06
N TYR A 6 1.72 9.09 1.10
CA TYR A 6 2.28 7.75 1.28
C TYR A 6 1.20 6.76 1.69
N PHE A 7 1.32 5.57 1.12
CA PHE A 7 0.43 4.44 1.29
C PHE A 7 1.30 3.21 1.51
N SER A 8 0.90 2.37 2.45
CA SER A 8 1.49 1.05 2.66
C SER A 8 0.40 0.01 2.78
N VAL A 9 0.73 -1.22 2.41
CA VAL A 9 -0.04 -2.41 2.74
C VAL A 9 0.87 -3.40 3.45
N GLY A 10 0.38 -3.91 4.57
CA GLY A 10 1.02 -4.93 5.38
C GLY A 10 0.02 -6.03 5.70
N PHE A 11 0.56 -7.15 6.17
CA PHE A 11 -0.22 -8.30 6.59
C PHE A 11 0.16 -8.65 8.03
N ASP A 12 -0.85 -8.87 8.88
CA ASP A 12 -0.62 -9.21 10.29
C ASP A 12 -0.42 -10.72 10.43
N TYR A 13 0.84 -11.15 10.41
CA TYR A 13 1.23 -12.55 10.51
C TYR A 13 1.24 -13.02 11.97
N ASP A 14 0.55 -14.12 12.27
CA ASP A 14 0.90 -14.92 13.44
C ASP A 14 2.09 -15.81 13.04
N GLU A 15 3.28 -15.50 13.59
CA GLU A 15 4.51 -16.30 13.77
C GLU A 15 5.10 -17.23 12.66
N GLU A 16 4.46 -17.48 11.51
CA GLU A 16 5.03 -18.39 10.49
C GLU A 16 6.02 -17.70 9.54
N LYS A 17 7.31 -17.97 9.77
CA LYS A 17 8.48 -17.18 9.32
C LYS A 17 8.86 -17.19 7.83
N ASN A 18 8.22 -17.93 6.92
CA ASN A 18 8.79 -18.16 5.57
C ASN A 18 8.02 -17.64 4.34
N PRO A 19 6.68 -17.46 4.32
CA PRO A 19 5.99 -16.85 3.18
C PRO A 19 6.08 -15.32 3.08
N ILE A 20 6.58 -14.68 4.15
CA ILE A 20 6.49 -13.24 4.41
C ILE A 20 7.30 -12.38 3.41
N MET A 21 8.48 -12.84 2.99
CA MET A 21 9.38 -12.03 2.17
C MET A 21 8.81 -11.67 0.79
N SER A 22 8.05 -12.59 0.17
CA SER A 22 7.45 -12.34 -1.15
C SER A 22 6.34 -11.29 -1.07
N PHE A 23 5.49 -11.37 -0.04
CA PHE A 23 4.45 -10.39 0.19
C PHE A 23 5.04 -9.02 0.50
N ASP A 24 6.01 -8.95 1.41
CA ASP A 24 6.62 -7.67 1.81
C ASP A 24 7.31 -6.97 0.64
N SER A 25 8.04 -7.72 -0.18
CA SER A 25 8.72 -7.16 -1.37
C SER A 25 7.74 -6.62 -2.41
N GLN A 26 6.68 -7.38 -2.74
CA GLN A 26 5.67 -6.91 -3.70
C GLN A 26 4.83 -5.78 -3.12
N SER A 27 4.52 -5.84 -1.83
CA SER A 27 3.82 -4.78 -1.08
C SER A 27 4.57 -3.48 -1.11
N HIS A 28 5.87 -3.51 -0.82
CA HIS A 28 6.72 -2.33 -0.90
C HIS A 28 6.74 -1.74 -2.31
N CYS A 29 7.00 -2.57 -3.33
CA CYS A 29 7.06 -2.15 -4.72
C CYS A 29 5.77 -1.44 -5.17
N ILE A 30 4.61 -2.04 -4.92
CA ILE A 30 3.32 -1.47 -5.33
C ILE A 30 2.92 -0.27 -4.48
N SER A 31 3.24 -0.27 -3.18
CA SER A 31 3.04 0.87 -2.28
C SER A 31 3.81 2.11 -2.77
N GLU A 32 5.05 1.93 -3.21
CA GLU A 32 5.86 3.01 -3.81
C GLU A 32 5.26 3.50 -5.12
N MET A 33 4.87 2.60 -6.02
CA MET A 33 4.25 2.96 -7.29
C MET A 33 2.95 3.75 -7.07
N TYR A 34 2.08 3.28 -6.18
CA TYR A 34 0.82 3.94 -5.86
C TYR A 34 1.06 5.31 -5.23
N SER A 35 1.96 5.39 -4.25
CA SER A 35 2.32 6.65 -3.58
C SER A 35 2.93 7.66 -4.55
N GLY A 36 3.75 7.19 -5.50
CA GLY A 36 4.33 8.02 -6.56
C GLY A 36 3.32 8.49 -7.61
N ALA A 37 2.31 7.68 -7.90
CA ALA A 37 1.19 8.03 -8.79
C ALA A 37 0.17 8.97 -8.11
N PHE A 38 0.05 8.91 -6.79
CA PHE A 38 -0.92 9.68 -6.03
C PHE A 38 -0.61 11.18 -6.01
N LYS A 39 -1.57 12.00 -6.42
CA LYS A 39 -1.49 13.47 -6.32
C LYS A 39 -1.69 13.91 -4.87
N PRO A 40 -0.64 14.37 -4.17
CA PRO A 40 -0.72 14.61 -2.73
C PRO A 40 -1.82 15.60 -2.35
N MET A 41 -2.46 15.37 -1.19
CA MET A 41 -3.50 16.24 -0.65
C MET A 41 -3.18 16.68 0.77
N VAL A 42 -3.76 17.80 1.19
CA VAL A 42 -3.59 18.31 2.54
C VAL A 42 -4.75 17.82 3.40
N THR A 43 -4.41 17.23 4.54
CA THR A 43 -5.35 16.72 5.52
C THR A 43 -5.14 17.41 6.87
N LYS A 44 -6.06 17.20 7.81
CA LYS A 44 -5.93 17.71 9.17
C LYS A 44 -4.70 17.13 9.87
N GLU A 45 -4.59 15.80 9.88
CA GLU A 45 -3.58 15.05 10.64
C GLU A 45 -2.97 13.82 9.94
N THR A 46 -3.47 13.41 8.77
CA THR A 46 -3.01 12.20 8.07
C THR A 46 -1.94 12.49 7.02
N SER A 47 -0.72 12.00 7.21
CA SER A 47 0.33 11.98 6.16
C SER A 47 0.48 10.63 5.47
N CYS A 48 0.03 9.55 6.11
CA CYS A 48 0.17 8.18 5.65
C CYS A 48 -1.13 7.41 5.86
N ILE A 49 -1.49 6.56 4.91
CA ILE A 49 -2.53 5.54 5.07
C ILE A 49 -1.83 4.18 5.09
N ASP A 50 -1.99 3.45 6.20
CA ASP A 50 -1.34 2.17 6.44
C ASP A 50 -2.39 1.06 6.50
N ILE A 51 -2.38 0.20 5.50
CA ILE A 51 -3.42 -0.79 5.27
C ILE A 51 -2.96 -2.11 5.87
N ASN A 52 -3.65 -2.55 6.91
CA ASN A 52 -3.37 -3.79 7.60
C ASN A 52 -4.40 -4.83 7.14
N CYS A 53 -3.97 -5.71 6.25
CA CYS A 53 -4.76 -6.84 5.79
C CYS A 53 -4.75 -7.92 6.88
N ILE A 54 -5.93 -8.24 7.39
CA ILE A 54 -6.09 -9.23 8.46
C ILE A 54 -6.58 -10.56 7.86
N PRO A 55 -5.97 -11.70 8.25
CA PRO A 55 -6.47 -13.02 7.91
C PRO A 55 -7.96 -13.22 8.23
N THR A 56 -8.66 -13.95 7.37
CA THR A 56 -10.06 -14.34 7.60
C THR A 56 -10.19 -15.08 8.94
N GLY A 57 -11.21 -14.74 9.73
CA GLY A 57 -11.48 -15.38 11.02
C GLY A 57 -10.69 -14.82 12.21
N LYS A 58 -9.79 -13.86 12.00
CA LYS A 58 -9.18 -13.09 13.09
C LYS A 58 -10.05 -11.88 13.46
N LYS A 59 -9.92 -11.42 14.70
CA LYS A 59 -10.59 -10.20 15.18
C LYS A 59 -9.99 -9.00 14.47
N VAL A 60 -10.84 -8.20 13.85
CA VAL A 60 -10.46 -6.96 13.17
C VAL A 60 -10.58 -5.79 14.12
N ASP A 61 -9.49 -5.06 14.32
CA ASP A 61 -9.50 -3.81 15.06
C ASP A 61 -10.24 -2.71 14.27
N LYS A 62 -10.69 -1.66 14.96
CA LYS A 62 -11.26 -0.51 14.27
C LYS A 62 -10.14 0.33 13.65
N SER A 63 -10.34 0.78 12.42
CA SER A 63 -9.48 1.76 11.77
C SER A 63 -9.35 3.02 12.64
N HIS A 64 -8.12 3.50 12.86
CA HIS A 64 -7.82 4.60 13.78
C HIS A 64 -6.51 5.32 13.41
N HIS A 65 -6.33 6.51 13.98
CA HIS A 65 -5.07 7.24 13.89
C HIS A 65 -4.05 6.75 14.90
N LEU A 66 -2.82 6.52 14.43
CA LEU A 66 -1.62 6.42 15.25
C LEU A 66 -0.65 7.53 14.81
N TYR A 67 -0.60 8.62 15.58
CA TYR A 67 0.05 9.86 15.17
C TYR A 67 -0.48 10.38 13.82
N ALA A 68 0.40 10.52 12.81
CA ALA A 68 0.03 11.00 11.47
C ALA A 68 -0.30 9.86 10.48
N ILE A 69 -0.39 8.63 10.98
CA ILE A 69 -0.70 7.44 10.20
C ILE A 69 -2.15 7.06 10.48
N TYR A 70 -2.97 6.99 9.43
CA TYR A 70 -4.31 6.41 9.55
C TYR A 70 -4.23 4.92 9.21
N ARG A 71 -4.40 4.08 10.23
CA ARG A 71 -4.38 2.63 10.05
C ARG A 71 -5.76 2.14 9.65
N VAL A 72 -5.81 1.44 8.53
CA VAL A 72 -7.01 0.77 8.05
C VAL A 72 -6.89 -0.69 8.39
N TYR A 73 -7.89 -1.22 9.07
CA TYR A 73 -8.00 -2.63 9.38
C TYR A 73 -9.25 -3.17 8.71
N PHE A 74 -9.08 -4.18 7.86
CA PHE A 74 -10.23 -4.86 7.25
C PHE A 74 -9.98 -6.37 7.19
N GLU A 75 -11.06 -7.12 7.40
CA GLU A 75 -11.04 -8.56 7.18
C GLU A 75 -11.04 -8.79 5.67
N ASN A 76 -9.94 -9.34 5.15
CA ASN A 76 -9.92 -9.64 3.73
C ASN A 76 -10.31 -11.08 3.46
N LYS A 77 -11.61 -11.29 3.22
CA LYS A 77 -12.17 -12.57 2.76
C LYS A 77 -11.73 -12.95 1.34
N LEU A 78 -11.18 -12.00 0.59
CA LEU A 78 -10.72 -12.17 -0.78
C LEU A 78 -9.21 -12.45 -0.87
N PHE A 79 -8.48 -12.40 0.25
CA PHE A 79 -7.05 -12.67 0.29
C PHE A 79 -6.73 -13.92 1.10
N ASP A 80 -5.99 -14.82 0.48
CA ASP A 80 -5.47 -16.04 1.06
C ASP A 80 -3.96 -16.02 0.83
N LEU A 81 -3.20 -16.03 1.92
CA LEU A 81 -1.74 -15.94 1.86
C LEU A 81 -1.13 -17.13 1.13
N ASN A 82 -1.68 -18.34 1.30
CA ASN A 82 -1.16 -19.54 0.65
C ASN A 82 -1.38 -19.44 -0.86
N LYS A 83 -2.58 -19.06 -1.28
CA LYS A 83 -2.85 -18.81 -2.71
C LYS A 83 -1.96 -17.72 -3.27
N PHE A 84 -1.79 -16.62 -2.53
CA PHE A 84 -0.90 -15.54 -2.93
C PHE A 84 0.53 -16.05 -3.16
N ASN A 85 1.06 -16.94 -2.31
CA ASN A 85 2.42 -17.44 -2.46
C ASN A 85 2.60 -18.31 -3.71
N ASP A 86 1.57 -19.06 -4.09
CA ASP A 86 1.56 -19.93 -5.27
C ASP A 86 1.47 -19.15 -6.59
N GLU A 87 1.07 -17.88 -6.54
CA GLU A 87 1.00 -17.01 -7.70
C GLU A 87 2.39 -16.59 -8.23
N ASN A 88 2.43 -16.23 -9.51
CA ASN A 88 3.60 -15.59 -10.09
C ASN A 88 3.71 -14.10 -9.66
N ASP A 89 4.89 -13.50 -9.83
CA ASP A 89 5.14 -12.11 -9.41
C ASP A 89 4.19 -11.08 -10.03
N SER A 90 3.73 -11.29 -11.26
CA SER A 90 2.80 -10.38 -11.92
C SER A 90 1.43 -10.41 -11.24
N GLU A 91 0.90 -11.60 -10.97
CA GLU A 91 -0.38 -11.77 -10.27
C GLU A 91 -0.29 -11.30 -8.82
N LYS A 92 0.84 -11.56 -8.13
CA LYS A 92 1.09 -11.02 -6.79
C LYS A 92 0.97 -9.50 -6.76
N LYS A 93 1.60 -8.80 -7.69
CA LYS A 93 1.51 -7.32 -7.79
C LYS A 93 0.09 -6.81 -8.01
N LYS A 94 -0.69 -7.50 -8.84
CA LYS A 94 -2.11 -7.17 -9.06
C LYS A 94 -2.90 -7.31 -7.78
N ILE A 95 -2.75 -8.44 -7.08
CA ILE A 95 -3.38 -8.69 -5.78
C ILE A 95 -3.04 -7.58 -4.80
N ILE A 96 -1.75 -7.25 -4.62
CA ILE A 96 -1.32 -6.16 -3.73
C ILE A 96 -1.96 -4.82 -4.10
N LEU A 97 -2.05 -4.48 -5.39
CA LEU A 97 -2.69 -3.24 -5.81
C LEU A 97 -4.16 -3.19 -5.43
N GLU A 98 -4.89 -4.31 -5.59
CA GLU A 98 -6.28 -4.40 -5.15
C GLU A 98 -6.42 -4.22 -3.64
N LEU A 99 -5.58 -4.89 -2.85
CA LEU A 99 -5.55 -4.75 -1.38
C LEU A 99 -5.38 -3.29 -0.97
N LEU A 100 -4.37 -2.66 -1.57
CA LEU A 100 -4.01 -1.29 -1.27
C LEU A 100 -5.12 -0.33 -1.71
N HIS A 101 -5.74 -0.55 -2.87
CA HIS A 101 -6.82 0.31 -3.34
C HIS A 101 -8.07 0.19 -2.46
N ILE A 102 -8.50 -1.03 -2.13
CA ILE A 102 -9.66 -1.28 -1.26
C ILE A 102 -9.48 -0.58 0.10
N GLY A 103 -8.33 -0.79 0.74
CA GLY A 103 -8.03 -0.13 2.02
C GLY A 103 -7.95 1.39 1.91
N ALA A 104 -7.37 1.91 0.83
CA ALA A 104 -7.27 3.34 0.60
C ALA A 104 -8.66 4.00 0.34
N ILE A 105 -9.56 3.32 -0.36
CA ILE A 105 -10.96 3.76 -0.53
C ILE A 105 -11.71 3.76 0.79
N GLU A 106 -11.47 2.76 1.66
CA GLU A 106 -12.04 2.75 2.99
C GLU A 106 -11.53 3.92 3.84
N ALA A 107 -10.22 4.19 3.84
CA ALA A 107 -9.66 5.37 4.49
C ALA A 107 -10.25 6.66 3.93
N CYS A 108 -10.37 6.78 2.60
CA CYS A 108 -10.97 7.93 1.93
C CYS A 108 -12.39 8.21 2.45
N ARG A 109 -13.22 7.17 2.56
CA ARG A 109 -14.58 7.29 3.10
C ARG A 109 -14.55 7.73 4.57
N ASN A 110 -13.74 7.07 5.38
CA ASN A 110 -13.69 7.32 6.83
C ASN A 110 -13.15 8.73 7.17
N LEU A 111 -12.24 9.24 6.34
CA LEU A 111 -11.62 10.56 6.51
C LEU A 111 -12.35 11.68 5.75
N GLY A 112 -13.41 11.36 4.99
CA GLY A 112 -14.16 12.34 4.18
C GLY A 112 -13.31 13.00 3.08
N LEU A 113 -12.43 12.22 2.44
CA LEU A 113 -11.51 12.70 1.40
C LEU A 113 -12.10 12.56 -0.01
N ASP A 114 -11.49 13.25 -0.98
CA ASP A 114 -11.83 13.14 -2.39
C ASP A 114 -11.36 11.81 -2.99
N LYS A 115 -12.32 10.97 -3.37
CA LYS A 115 -12.08 9.65 -3.95
C LYS A 115 -11.35 9.69 -5.29
N ALA A 116 -11.48 10.76 -6.07
CA ALA A 116 -10.96 10.83 -7.43
C ALA A 116 -9.44 10.57 -7.47
N ARG A 117 -8.68 11.14 -6.53
CA ARG A 117 -7.22 10.98 -6.48
C ARG A 117 -6.76 9.54 -6.21
N PHE A 118 -7.55 8.79 -5.46
CA PHE A 118 -7.26 7.38 -5.15
C PHE A 118 -7.53 6.47 -6.35
N ILE A 119 -8.57 6.77 -7.12
CA ILE A 119 -8.90 6.08 -8.38
C ILE A 119 -7.84 6.38 -9.43
N GLU A 120 -7.46 7.65 -9.59
CA GLU A 120 -6.40 8.05 -10.53
C GLU A 120 -5.08 7.34 -10.24
N ALA A 121 -4.68 7.24 -8.96
CA ALA A 121 -3.45 6.54 -8.58
C ALA A 121 -3.53 5.04 -8.91
N TYR A 122 -4.66 4.40 -8.65
CA TYR A 122 -4.90 2.99 -8.96
C TYR A 122 -4.81 2.70 -10.46
N GLU A 123 -5.52 3.48 -11.29
CA GLU A 123 -5.46 3.31 -12.74
C GLU A 123 -4.06 3.61 -13.28
N LYS A 124 -3.33 4.55 -12.68
CA LYS A 124 -1.97 4.86 -13.11
C LYS A 124 -0.99 3.71 -12.88
N VAL A 125 -1.13 2.97 -11.78
CA VAL A 125 -0.28 1.77 -11.55
C VAL A 125 -0.59 0.69 -12.60
N LYS A 126 -1.85 0.54 -13.00
CA LYS A 126 -2.27 -0.39 -14.06
C LYS A 126 -1.72 0.02 -15.44
N GLU A 127 -1.76 1.31 -15.76
CA GLU A 127 -1.16 1.86 -16.99
C GLU A 127 0.35 1.60 -17.08
N LEU A 128 1.03 1.55 -15.93
CA LEU A 128 2.46 1.24 -15.85
C LEU A 128 2.75 -0.27 -15.88
N ASP A 129 1.73 -1.11 -16.10
CA ASP A 129 1.81 -2.57 -16.12
C ASP A 129 2.53 -3.13 -14.87
N TYR A 130 2.31 -2.51 -13.70
CA TYR A 130 2.91 -2.93 -12.44
C TYR A 130 4.46 -2.96 -12.48
N GLN A 131 5.06 -2.24 -13.42
CA GLN A 131 6.50 -2.10 -13.57
C GLN A 131 6.95 -0.83 -12.86
N ASN A 132 7.69 -1.02 -11.77
CA ASN A 132 8.31 0.09 -11.08
C ASN A 132 9.54 0.56 -11.88
N ASN A 133 9.28 1.37 -12.90
CA ASN A 133 10.31 2.01 -13.73
C ASN A 133 10.93 3.24 -13.05
N TYR A 134 10.57 3.53 -11.79
CA TYR A 134 11.37 4.40 -10.93
C TYR A 134 12.66 3.67 -10.53
N TYR A 135 13.45 3.26 -11.52
CA TYR A 135 14.87 3.12 -11.36
C TYR A 135 15.35 4.45 -10.79
N TYR A 136 15.84 4.39 -9.54
CA TYR A 136 16.66 5.40 -8.90
C TYR A 136 17.23 6.32 -9.96
N LYS A 137 16.74 7.57 -10.05
CA LYS A 137 17.52 8.60 -10.74
C LYS A 137 18.88 8.50 -10.08
N LYS A 138 19.88 7.94 -10.78
CA LYS A 138 21.25 7.80 -10.27
C LYS A 138 21.53 9.08 -9.52
N SER A 139 21.91 8.99 -8.24
CA SER A 139 22.35 10.17 -7.51
C SER A 139 23.30 10.92 -8.44
N LYS A 140 23.03 12.20 -8.73
CA LYS A 140 24.04 13.07 -9.33
C LYS A 140 25.29 12.81 -8.51
N SER A 141 26.34 12.30 -9.17
CA SER A 141 27.55 11.81 -8.51
C SER A 141 27.91 12.73 -7.34
N SER A 142 27.95 12.18 -6.12
CA SER A 142 28.45 12.97 -4.99
C SER A 142 29.90 13.33 -5.31
N PRO A 143 30.28 14.62 -5.40
CA PRO A 143 31.63 15.02 -5.77
C PRO A 143 32.71 14.55 -4.77
N ASN A 144 32.29 13.96 -3.65
CA ASN A 144 33.14 13.67 -2.49
C ASN A 144 33.35 12.18 -2.20
N ARG A 145 33.01 11.27 -3.12
CA ARG A 145 33.55 9.90 -3.06
C ARG A 145 34.93 9.91 -3.71
N LYS A 146 35.96 10.18 -2.91
CA LYS A 146 37.34 9.74 -3.20
C LYS A 146 37.48 8.27 -2.90
#